data_AF-A0ABC8EN70-F1
#
_entry.id   AF-A0ABC8EN70-F1
#
_cell.length_a   1.000
_cell.length_b   1.000
_cell.length_c   1.000
_cell.angle_alpha   90.00
_cell.angle_beta   90.00
_cell.angle_gamma   90.00
#
_symmetry.space_group_name_H-M   'P 1'
#
loop_
_entity.id
_entity.type
_entity.pdbx_description
1 polymer ?
#
loop_
_entity_poly.entity_id
_entity_poly.type
_entity_poly.pdbx_seq_one_letter_code
_entity_poly.pdbx_strand_id
1 'polypeptide(L)'
;MSFGVFNATLQVTDDQGLTDTDTITIRVDQGNRAPVADAGGPYVIDVGQDLQLDASGSSDPDEIYGDSIVRYLWDINGDGFVDPAISPTSPDVSTATPTASVSSSVFSNHPQLTQTIGLTVQDSFGSWSYDTTTLTIHTSVEIDGLFHVRGAISIDSVGNELVTLTSGEQVLVSIEQLAVAGSEAFMGINGPYENDDGSINGSAMGFALHDVDLALVRMSAVDAADTRSWFALKATAEQGDLVGIESLELFSEGVSVEINSGDDGAVNFATSFGPGGMVIDTGAVNASGQTVEMSIDFSTQTRALGPVTLSIDERIHLNGSVTFEKGRGPLTVTDGVATAAVSVDQLLLGAHVDSAFAEVNGPADTDGDGIADNPSALGLQLTDVEFGLGLFKPQDVADTRTWTSLKAEVGSAEAVGTDDLTISGTGLEVAVNQAGGVGNTMVADFAASPLAIVTGLPIGLPEDTISL
;
A
#
# COMPACT_ATOMS: atom_id res chain seq x y z
N MET A 1 2.70 54.98 -0.27
CA MET A 1 1.72 55.39 -1.29
C MET A 1 0.63 54.34 -1.26
N SER A 2 -0.65 54.69 -1.35
CA SER A 2 -1.74 53.71 -1.38
C SER A 2 -2.27 53.67 -2.81
N PHE A 3 -2.58 52.49 -3.32
CA PHE A 3 -3.44 52.36 -4.49
C PHE A 3 -4.84 52.89 -4.15
N GLY A 4 -5.55 53.32 -5.18
CA GLY A 4 -6.92 53.79 -5.03
C GLY A 4 -7.31 54.94 -5.94
N VAL A 5 -8.53 55.41 -5.73
CA VAL A 5 -9.14 56.51 -6.47
C VAL A 5 -9.13 57.76 -5.59
N PHE A 6 -8.38 58.76 -6.01
CA PHE A 6 -8.26 60.04 -5.29
C PHE A 6 -8.94 61.14 -6.10
N ASN A 7 -9.71 61.99 -5.43
CA ASN A 7 -10.27 63.18 -6.05
C ASN A 7 -9.41 64.39 -5.70
N ALA A 8 -8.89 65.07 -6.72
CA ALA A 8 -8.21 66.34 -6.56
C ALA A 8 -9.19 67.45 -6.96
N THR A 9 -9.53 68.31 -5.99
CA THR A 9 -10.42 69.45 -6.21
C THR A 9 -9.60 70.74 -6.26
N LEU A 10 -9.67 71.44 -7.39
CA LEU A 10 -9.19 72.81 -7.53
C LEU A 10 -10.30 73.75 -7.06
N GLN A 11 -10.00 74.65 -6.13
CA GLN A 11 -10.86 75.77 -5.79
C GLN A 11 -10.18 77.07 -6.23
N VAL A 12 -10.84 77.84 -7.08
CA VAL A 12 -10.42 79.20 -7.46
C VAL A 12 -11.24 80.21 -6.68
N THR A 13 -10.63 81.34 -6.31
CA THR A 13 -11.30 82.46 -5.61
C THR A 13 -10.95 83.76 -6.33
N ASP A 14 -11.93 84.58 -6.65
CA ASP A 14 -11.71 85.90 -7.23
C ASP A 14 -11.34 86.95 -6.16
N ASP A 15 -11.04 88.18 -6.59
CA ASP A 15 -10.64 89.28 -5.70
C ASP A 15 -11.80 89.86 -4.86
N GLN A 16 -13.04 89.40 -5.11
CA GLN A 16 -14.23 89.71 -4.33
C GLN A 16 -14.64 88.56 -3.39
N GLY A 17 -13.90 87.45 -3.39
CA GLY A 17 -14.13 86.29 -2.54
C GLY A 17 -15.16 85.28 -3.07
N LEU A 18 -15.58 85.38 -4.33
CA LEU A 18 -16.41 84.35 -4.97
C LEU A 18 -15.54 83.17 -5.39
N THR A 19 -16.06 81.96 -5.24
CA THR A 19 -15.30 80.73 -5.48
C THR A 19 -15.95 79.85 -6.53
N ASP A 20 -15.13 79.15 -7.31
CA ASP A 20 -15.55 78.05 -8.20
C ASP A 20 -14.67 76.84 -7.97
N THR A 21 -15.17 75.65 -8.27
CA THR A 21 -14.44 74.39 -8.06
C THR A 21 -14.48 73.48 -9.28
N ASP A 22 -13.35 72.86 -9.58
CA ASP A 22 -13.25 71.77 -10.56
C ASP A 22 -12.64 70.54 -9.89
N THR A 23 -13.06 69.33 -10.27
CA THR A 23 -12.57 68.08 -9.67
C THR A 23 -12.13 67.10 -10.73
N ILE A 24 -10.91 66.58 -10.57
CA ILE A 24 -10.38 65.48 -11.37
C ILE A 24 -10.21 64.23 -10.51
N THR A 25 -10.50 63.08 -11.12
CA THR A 25 -10.27 61.77 -10.52
C THR A 25 -8.91 61.23 -10.94
N ILE A 26 -8.06 60.94 -9.97
CA ILE A 26 -6.73 60.33 -10.13
C ILE A 26 -6.86 58.86 -9.74
N ARG A 27 -6.58 57.96 -10.69
CA ARG A 27 -6.42 56.53 -10.40
C ARG A 27 -4.95 56.23 -10.20
N VAL A 28 -4.61 55.63 -9.07
CA VAL A 28 -3.25 55.17 -8.76
C VAL A 28 -3.29 53.65 -8.74
N ASP A 29 -3.05 53.05 -9.90
CA ASP A 29 -3.03 51.60 -10.18
C ASP A 29 -1.77 51.18 -10.96
N GLN A 30 -0.93 52.13 -11.38
CA GLN A 30 0.33 51.84 -12.06
C GLN A 30 1.35 51.26 -11.07
N GLY A 31 1.86 50.07 -11.37
CA GLY A 31 2.82 49.35 -10.55
C GLY A 31 2.22 48.19 -9.75
N ASN A 32 0.95 47.85 -9.97
CA ASN A 32 0.38 46.63 -9.41
C ASN A 32 1.18 45.39 -9.83
N ARG A 33 1.46 44.51 -8.88
CA ARG A 33 2.14 43.23 -9.09
C ARG A 33 1.12 42.12 -8.96
N ALA A 34 1.24 41.12 -9.83
CA ALA A 34 0.37 39.96 -9.76
C ALA A 34 0.46 39.28 -8.37
N PRO A 35 -0.65 38.72 -7.88
CA PRO A 35 -0.65 37.96 -6.63
C PRO A 35 0.24 36.71 -6.77
N VAL A 36 0.53 36.05 -5.65
CA VAL A 36 1.21 34.76 -5.59
C VAL A 36 0.19 33.73 -5.13
N ALA A 37 -0.19 32.83 -6.05
CA ALA A 37 -1.03 31.67 -5.74
C ALA A 37 -0.23 30.65 -4.92
N ASP A 38 -0.91 30.04 -3.95
CA ASP A 38 -0.45 28.90 -3.19
C ASP A 38 -1.65 27.93 -3.08
N ALA A 39 -1.56 26.83 -3.82
CA ALA A 39 -2.62 25.82 -3.89
C ALA A 39 -2.66 24.91 -2.66
N GLY A 40 -1.67 25.01 -1.75
CA GLY A 40 -1.54 24.12 -0.61
C GLY A 40 -1.35 22.66 -1.02
N GLY A 41 -1.89 21.75 -0.21
CA GLY A 41 -1.76 20.30 -0.42
C GLY A 41 -0.35 19.75 -0.14
N PRO A 42 -0.02 18.54 -0.64
CA PRO A 42 -0.88 17.65 -1.42
C PRO A 42 -2.16 17.25 -0.67
N TYR A 43 -3.25 17.02 -1.40
CA TYR A 43 -4.53 16.61 -0.82
C TYR A 43 -4.72 15.10 -0.95
N VAL A 44 -5.19 14.47 0.14
CA VAL A 44 -5.54 13.05 0.17
C VAL A 44 -6.94 12.92 0.74
N ILE A 45 -7.82 12.18 0.05
CA ILE A 45 -9.17 11.85 0.52
C ILE A 45 -9.45 10.38 0.29
N ASP A 46 -10.37 9.79 1.05
CA ASP A 46 -10.94 8.49 0.69
C ASP A 46 -12.14 8.65 -0.25
N VAL A 47 -12.43 7.63 -1.05
CA VAL A 47 -13.65 7.58 -1.87
C VAL A 47 -14.87 7.86 -0.99
N GLY A 48 -15.66 8.85 -1.39
CA GLY A 48 -16.87 9.27 -0.67
C GLY A 48 -16.66 10.38 0.36
N GLN A 49 -15.42 10.79 0.67
CA GLN A 49 -15.13 11.95 1.49
C GLN A 49 -15.15 13.26 0.69
N ASP A 50 -15.58 14.34 1.34
CA ASP A 50 -15.55 15.68 0.74
C ASP A 50 -14.12 16.25 0.79
N LEU A 51 -13.68 16.84 -0.31
CA LEU A 51 -12.37 17.50 -0.39
C LEU A 51 -12.43 18.90 0.24
N GLN A 52 -11.49 19.20 1.14
CA GLN A 52 -11.31 20.53 1.72
C GLN A 52 -10.09 21.19 1.10
N LEU A 53 -10.33 22.27 0.35
CA LEU A 53 -9.30 23.07 -0.32
C LEU A 53 -8.90 24.25 0.56
N ASP A 54 -7.60 24.55 0.60
CA ASP A 54 -7.05 25.66 1.37
C ASP A 54 -5.99 26.43 0.57
N ALA A 55 -6.37 27.59 0.06
CA ALA A 55 -5.51 28.56 -0.61
C ALA A 55 -5.03 29.69 0.31
N SER A 56 -5.10 29.53 1.64
CA SER A 56 -4.80 30.61 2.60
C SER A 56 -3.34 31.06 2.60
N GLY A 57 -2.43 30.27 2.01
CA GLY A 57 -1.05 30.66 1.75
C GLY A 57 -0.89 31.68 0.60
N SER A 58 -1.93 31.87 -0.22
CA SER A 58 -1.89 32.83 -1.33
C SER A 58 -1.76 34.25 -0.80
N SER A 59 -0.95 35.08 -1.47
CA SER A 59 -0.64 36.43 -0.99
C SER A 59 -0.60 37.47 -2.11
N ASP A 60 -0.92 38.71 -1.78
CA ASP A 60 -0.76 39.84 -2.69
C ASP A 60 0.46 40.68 -2.27
N PRO A 61 1.49 40.85 -3.12
CA PRO A 61 2.66 41.65 -2.77
C PRO A 61 2.36 43.11 -2.45
N ASP A 62 1.22 43.63 -2.92
CA ASP A 62 0.77 45.00 -2.80
C ASP A 62 -0.40 45.17 -1.81
N GLU A 63 -0.65 44.18 -0.95
CA GLU A 63 -1.68 44.25 0.10
C GLU A 63 -1.51 45.47 1.01
N ILE A 64 -0.26 45.81 1.36
CA ILE A 64 0.07 47.02 2.16
C ILE A 64 -0.29 48.34 1.46
N TYR A 65 -0.50 48.30 0.15
CA TYR A 65 -0.91 49.42 -0.67
C TYR A 65 -2.42 49.42 -0.97
N GLY A 66 -3.17 48.46 -0.42
CA GLY A 66 -4.62 48.38 -0.54
C GLY A 66 -5.12 47.53 -1.70
N ASP A 67 -4.27 46.67 -2.27
CA ASP A 67 -4.73 45.53 -3.07
C ASP A 67 -5.15 44.37 -2.15
N SER A 68 -5.86 43.39 -2.72
CA SER A 68 -6.29 42.17 -2.05
C SER A 68 -6.67 41.13 -3.11
N ILE A 69 -6.46 39.85 -2.80
CA ILE A 69 -7.04 38.76 -3.58
C ILE A 69 -8.57 38.79 -3.41
N VAL A 70 -9.30 38.77 -4.53
CA VAL A 70 -10.77 38.86 -4.56
C VAL A 70 -11.44 37.62 -5.15
N ARG A 71 -10.69 36.73 -5.80
CA ARG A 71 -11.22 35.47 -6.35
C ARG A 71 -10.21 34.34 -6.23
N TYR A 72 -10.71 33.18 -5.85
CA TYR A 72 -10.03 31.90 -5.89
C TYR A 72 -10.84 31.00 -6.84
N LEU A 73 -10.19 30.51 -7.88
CA LEU A 73 -10.79 29.66 -8.92
C LEU A 73 -10.01 28.35 -8.98
N TRP A 74 -10.70 27.24 -8.79
CA TRP A 74 -10.07 25.93 -8.84
C TRP A 74 -10.36 25.20 -10.15
N ASP A 75 -9.38 24.47 -10.65
CA ASP A 75 -9.47 23.42 -11.66
C ASP A 75 -9.33 22.09 -10.92
N ILE A 76 -10.45 21.43 -10.63
CA ILE A 76 -10.50 20.21 -9.83
C ILE A 76 -10.29 18.98 -10.69
N ASN A 77 -10.69 19.01 -11.97
CA ASN A 77 -10.57 17.86 -12.86
C ASN A 77 -9.21 17.77 -13.57
N GLY A 78 -8.37 18.80 -13.46
CA GLY A 78 -7.02 18.85 -14.02
C GLY A 78 -6.99 19.01 -15.54
N ASP A 79 -8.08 19.48 -16.16
CA ASP A 79 -8.19 19.63 -17.61
C ASP A 79 -7.52 20.90 -18.15
N GLY A 80 -6.94 21.72 -17.26
CA GLY A 80 -6.25 22.96 -17.57
C GLY A 80 -7.21 24.16 -17.68
N PHE A 81 -8.49 23.96 -17.39
CA PHE A 81 -9.49 25.01 -17.30
C PHE A 81 -9.99 25.10 -15.86
N VAL A 82 -10.04 26.32 -15.33
CA VAL A 82 -10.78 26.56 -14.08
C VAL A 82 -12.21 26.04 -14.23
N ASP A 83 -12.79 25.57 -13.13
CA ASP A 83 -14.17 25.09 -13.01
C ASP A 83 -15.11 26.18 -12.42
N PRO A 84 -15.45 27.26 -13.15
CA PRO A 84 -16.67 28.01 -12.89
C PRO A 84 -17.86 27.20 -13.43
N ALA A 85 -19.09 27.49 -12.96
CA ALA A 85 -20.36 26.82 -13.30
C ALA A 85 -20.77 26.74 -14.80
N ILE A 86 -19.85 26.71 -15.77
CA ILE A 86 -20.12 26.80 -17.21
C ILE A 86 -20.03 25.45 -17.93
N SER A 87 -19.47 24.41 -17.30
CA SER A 87 -19.58 23.03 -17.78
C SER A 87 -20.69 22.31 -17.00
N PRO A 88 -21.72 21.73 -17.66
CA PRO A 88 -22.81 21.04 -16.97
C PRO A 88 -22.37 19.78 -16.22
N THR A 89 -21.10 19.39 -16.34
CA THR A 89 -20.51 18.19 -15.72
C THR A 89 -19.46 18.50 -14.64
N SER A 90 -19.14 19.77 -14.36
CA SER A 90 -18.14 20.15 -13.36
C SER A 90 -18.73 21.06 -12.26
N PRO A 91 -18.42 20.84 -10.96
CA PRO A 91 -18.88 21.70 -9.87
C PRO A 91 -18.26 23.12 -9.96
N ASP A 92 -19.02 24.16 -9.64
CA ASP A 92 -18.46 25.51 -9.48
C ASP A 92 -17.71 25.61 -8.14
N VAL A 93 -16.40 25.80 -8.20
CA VAL A 93 -15.55 25.96 -7.00
C VAL A 93 -14.95 27.37 -6.94
N SER A 94 -15.66 28.37 -7.48
CA SER A 94 -15.28 29.77 -7.34
C SER A 94 -15.68 30.33 -5.98
N THR A 95 -14.71 30.90 -5.25
CA THR A 95 -14.95 31.45 -3.91
C THR A 95 -14.29 32.82 -3.72
N ALA A 96 -14.86 33.61 -2.81
CA ALA A 96 -14.27 34.86 -2.33
C ALA A 96 -13.41 34.67 -1.07
N THR A 97 -13.31 33.43 -0.58
CA THR A 97 -12.55 33.03 0.61
C THR A 97 -11.48 32.02 0.19
N PRO A 98 -10.35 31.94 0.90
CA PRO A 98 -9.28 31.01 0.53
C PRO A 98 -9.66 29.53 0.69
N THR A 99 -10.71 29.20 1.44
CA THR A 99 -11.14 27.81 1.68
C THR A 99 -12.40 27.45 0.90
N ALA A 100 -12.47 26.23 0.38
CA ALA A 100 -13.64 25.67 -0.30
C ALA A 100 -13.84 24.19 0.03
N SER A 101 -15.08 23.71 0.00
CA SER A 101 -15.41 22.29 0.17
C SER A 101 -16.00 21.74 -1.13
N VAL A 102 -15.48 20.62 -1.64
CA VAL A 102 -15.95 19.95 -2.85
C VAL A 102 -16.60 18.62 -2.47
N SER A 103 -17.85 18.43 -2.88
CA SER A 103 -18.64 17.22 -2.60
C SER A 103 -18.01 15.98 -3.21
N SER A 104 -17.99 14.87 -2.45
CA SER A 104 -17.44 13.59 -2.89
C SER A 104 -18.07 13.02 -4.17
N SER A 105 -19.31 13.41 -4.47
CA SER A 105 -20.03 13.04 -5.71
C SER A 105 -19.33 13.49 -7.00
N VAL A 106 -18.40 14.43 -6.91
CA VAL A 106 -17.60 14.91 -8.05
C VAL A 106 -16.58 13.84 -8.46
N PHE A 107 -16.11 13.04 -7.51
CA PHE A 107 -15.04 12.06 -7.69
C PHE A 107 -15.56 10.65 -7.98
N SER A 108 -16.87 10.38 -7.86
CA SER A 108 -17.44 9.03 -7.93
C SER A 108 -17.36 8.34 -9.31
N ASN A 109 -16.96 9.06 -10.37
CA ASN A 109 -16.79 8.52 -11.72
C ASN A 109 -15.38 8.78 -12.30
N HIS A 110 -14.41 9.17 -11.46
CA HIS A 110 -13.08 9.50 -11.95
C HIS A 110 -12.23 8.23 -12.10
N PRO A 111 -11.72 7.91 -13.31
CA PRO A 111 -10.90 6.72 -13.53
C PRO A 111 -9.46 6.89 -13.01
N GLN A 112 -9.04 8.11 -12.75
CA GLN A 112 -7.71 8.42 -12.19
C GLN A 112 -7.84 8.76 -10.71
N LEU A 113 -7.14 8.01 -9.88
CA LEU A 113 -7.12 8.18 -8.42
C LEU A 113 -5.97 9.06 -7.93
N THR A 114 -5.12 9.54 -8.83
CA THR A 114 -4.22 10.67 -8.58
C THR A 114 -4.35 11.65 -9.74
N GLN A 115 -4.54 12.93 -9.43
CA GLN A 115 -4.68 13.99 -10.44
C GLN A 115 -4.05 15.30 -9.97
N THR A 116 -3.56 16.09 -10.93
CA THR A 116 -3.13 17.47 -10.68
C THR A 116 -4.35 18.38 -10.67
N ILE A 117 -4.50 19.18 -9.62
CA ILE A 117 -5.51 20.23 -9.53
C ILE A 117 -4.84 21.60 -9.56
N GLY A 118 -5.54 22.58 -10.13
CA GLY A 118 -5.02 23.94 -10.33
C GLY A 118 -5.74 24.96 -9.47
N LEU A 119 -5.00 25.95 -8.98
CA LEU A 119 -5.52 27.17 -8.35
C LEU A 119 -5.16 28.37 -9.20
N THR A 120 -6.16 29.17 -9.56
CA THR A 120 -5.98 30.52 -10.12
C THR A 120 -6.51 31.56 -9.13
N VAL A 121 -5.69 32.53 -8.74
CA VAL A 121 -6.10 33.65 -7.88
C VAL A 121 -6.13 34.97 -8.64
N GLN A 122 -7.10 35.83 -8.33
CA GLN A 122 -7.22 37.18 -8.89
C GLN A 122 -7.10 38.26 -7.83
N ASP A 123 -6.32 39.29 -8.10
CA ASP A 123 -6.29 40.52 -7.30
C ASP A 123 -7.46 41.48 -7.63
N SER A 124 -7.58 42.56 -6.86
CA SER A 124 -8.68 43.52 -7.02
C SER A 124 -8.55 44.42 -8.26
N PHE A 125 -7.35 44.48 -8.86
CA PHE A 125 -7.04 45.22 -10.09
C PHE A 125 -7.11 44.35 -11.35
N GLY A 126 -7.38 43.06 -11.18
CA GLY A 126 -7.66 42.10 -12.23
C GLY A 126 -6.46 41.30 -12.72
N SER A 127 -5.29 41.37 -12.06
CA SER A 127 -4.16 40.49 -12.38
C SER A 127 -4.39 39.09 -11.80
N TRP A 128 -3.70 38.10 -12.39
CA TRP A 128 -3.88 36.70 -12.06
C TRP A 128 -2.53 36.02 -11.82
N SER A 129 -2.54 34.99 -10.99
CA SER A 129 -1.48 33.98 -10.92
C SER A 129 -2.06 32.60 -10.71
N TYR A 130 -1.21 31.59 -10.91
CA TYR A 130 -1.59 30.19 -10.95
C TYR A 130 -0.58 29.35 -10.18
N ASP A 131 -1.08 28.32 -9.50
CA ASP A 131 -0.31 27.28 -8.84
C ASP A 131 -1.01 25.92 -8.97
N THR A 132 -0.29 24.82 -8.78
CA THR A 132 -0.81 23.45 -8.87
C THR A 132 -0.45 22.63 -7.66
N THR A 133 -1.30 21.66 -7.34
CA THR A 133 -1.01 20.62 -6.35
C THR A 133 -1.66 19.31 -6.75
N THR A 134 -1.43 18.24 -6.00
CA THR A 134 -1.97 16.91 -6.31
C THR A 134 -3.16 16.58 -5.40
N LEU A 135 -4.13 15.86 -5.97
CA LEU A 135 -5.21 15.19 -5.27
C LEU A 135 -5.08 13.69 -5.47
N THR A 136 -4.95 12.96 -4.36
CA THR A 136 -4.96 11.49 -4.34
C THR A 136 -6.24 10.99 -3.66
N ILE A 137 -6.95 10.08 -4.31
CA ILE A 137 -8.19 9.47 -3.82
C ILE A 137 -7.89 8.02 -3.47
N HIS A 138 -7.92 7.70 -2.18
CA HIS A 138 -7.74 6.34 -1.68
C HIS A 138 -9.03 5.54 -1.78
N THR A 139 -8.90 4.29 -2.19
CA THR A 139 -9.96 3.29 -2.12
C THR A 139 -9.41 1.99 -1.56
N SER A 140 -10.30 1.20 -0.97
CA SER A 140 -9.95 -0.09 -0.37
C SER A 140 -10.44 -1.23 -1.27
N VAL A 141 -9.58 -2.22 -1.52
CA VAL A 141 -9.90 -3.47 -2.22
C VAL A 141 -9.62 -4.64 -1.29
N GLU A 142 -10.57 -5.58 -1.24
CA GLU A 142 -10.43 -6.84 -0.55
C GLU A 142 -10.35 -7.98 -1.57
N ILE A 143 -9.34 -8.84 -1.42
CA ILE A 143 -9.12 -10.04 -2.23
C ILE A 143 -9.24 -11.26 -1.31
N ASP A 144 -10.28 -12.07 -1.55
CA ASP A 144 -10.60 -13.31 -0.82
C ASP A 144 -10.62 -13.19 0.73
N GLY A 145 -10.81 -11.96 1.23
CA GLY A 145 -10.72 -11.61 2.65
C GLY A 145 -9.40 -11.98 3.32
N LEU A 146 -8.36 -12.25 2.53
CA LEU A 146 -7.00 -12.47 3.01
C LEU A 146 -6.19 -11.19 2.87
N PHE A 147 -6.35 -10.50 1.74
CA PHE A 147 -5.56 -9.33 1.42
C PHE A 147 -6.47 -8.12 1.28
N HIS A 148 -6.25 -7.14 2.15
CA HIS A 148 -6.87 -5.84 2.08
C HIS A 148 -5.79 -4.86 1.64
N VAL A 149 -6.08 -3.99 0.69
CA VAL A 149 -5.19 -2.91 0.30
C VAL A 149 -5.96 -1.62 0.20
N ARG A 150 -5.39 -0.55 0.73
CA ARG A 150 -5.94 0.80 0.70
C ARG A 150 -4.93 1.76 0.09
N GLY A 151 -5.34 2.43 -0.97
CA GLY A 151 -4.61 3.57 -1.53
C GLY A 151 -5.10 3.93 -2.92
N ALA A 152 -4.20 4.47 -3.76
CA ALA A 152 -4.53 4.79 -5.14
C ALA A 152 -4.52 3.52 -6.01
N ILE A 153 -5.71 3.01 -6.32
CA ILE A 153 -5.94 1.79 -7.12
C ILE A 153 -6.38 2.10 -8.58
N SER A 154 -5.50 1.92 -9.56
CA SER A 154 -5.91 1.94 -10.98
C SER A 154 -6.59 0.63 -11.38
N ILE A 155 -7.65 0.72 -12.18
CA ILE A 155 -8.28 -0.43 -12.84
C ILE A 155 -8.39 -0.10 -14.32
N ASP A 156 -7.79 -0.91 -15.17
CA ASP A 156 -7.81 -0.70 -16.62
C ASP A 156 -8.16 -2.00 -17.37
N SER A 157 -8.86 -1.86 -18.50
CA SER A 157 -9.11 -2.95 -19.42
C SER A 157 -8.30 -2.72 -20.68
N VAL A 158 -7.37 -3.64 -20.94
CA VAL A 158 -6.48 -3.56 -22.10
C VAL A 158 -7.09 -4.16 -23.37
N GLY A 159 -8.24 -4.82 -23.23
CA GLY A 159 -8.93 -5.49 -24.32
C GLY A 159 -8.39 -6.89 -24.57
N ASN A 160 -8.40 -7.32 -25.83
CA ASN A 160 -8.08 -8.70 -26.19
C ASN A 160 -6.65 -8.82 -26.72
N GLU A 161 -5.88 -9.73 -26.13
CA GLU A 161 -4.50 -10.00 -26.53
C GLU A 161 -4.25 -11.49 -26.74
N LEU A 162 -3.32 -11.81 -27.65
CA LEU A 162 -2.90 -13.20 -27.88
C LEU A 162 -1.74 -13.53 -26.95
N VAL A 163 -2.01 -14.32 -25.92
CA VAL A 163 -0.99 -14.74 -24.94
C VAL A 163 -0.47 -16.13 -25.26
N THR A 164 0.79 -16.39 -24.90
CA THR A 164 1.43 -17.70 -25.01
C THR A 164 1.56 -18.31 -23.61
N LEU A 165 0.98 -19.49 -23.41
CA LEU A 165 1.10 -20.25 -22.16
C LEU A 165 2.49 -20.88 -22.03
N THR A 166 2.85 -21.32 -20.82
CA THR A 166 4.11 -22.04 -20.56
C THR A 166 4.23 -23.34 -21.36
N SER A 167 3.10 -23.93 -21.77
CA SER A 167 3.04 -25.09 -22.67
C SER A 167 3.45 -24.77 -24.12
N GLY A 168 3.50 -23.48 -24.49
CA GLY A 168 3.66 -23.00 -25.87
C GLY A 168 2.34 -22.86 -26.63
N GLU A 169 1.19 -23.20 -26.04
CA GLU A 169 -0.13 -22.92 -26.62
C GLU A 169 -0.37 -21.41 -26.67
N GLN A 170 -1.05 -20.94 -27.72
CA GLN A 170 -1.49 -19.55 -27.84
C GLN A 170 -2.99 -19.45 -27.65
N VAL A 171 -3.43 -18.55 -26.77
CA VAL A 171 -4.84 -18.31 -26.45
C VAL A 171 -5.15 -16.82 -26.57
N LEU A 172 -6.29 -16.49 -27.18
CA LEU A 172 -6.79 -15.12 -27.20
C LEU A 172 -7.56 -14.85 -25.92
N VAL A 173 -7.12 -13.87 -25.13
CA VAL A 173 -7.66 -13.56 -23.80
C VAL A 173 -8.09 -12.10 -23.71
N SER A 174 -9.15 -11.84 -22.95
CA SER A 174 -9.49 -10.49 -22.48
C SER A 174 -8.74 -10.21 -21.19
N ILE A 175 -8.12 -9.03 -21.09
CA ILE A 175 -7.26 -8.64 -19.97
C ILE A 175 -7.91 -7.53 -19.14
N GLU A 176 -8.02 -7.78 -17.84
CA GLU A 176 -8.35 -6.80 -16.80
C GLU A 176 -7.13 -6.63 -15.90
N GLN A 177 -6.76 -5.38 -15.64
CA GLN A 177 -5.64 -5.03 -14.78
C GLN A 177 -6.12 -4.26 -13.57
N LEU A 178 -5.47 -4.52 -12.44
CA LEU A 178 -5.58 -3.72 -11.24
C LEU A 178 -4.18 -3.42 -10.75
N ALA A 179 -3.89 -2.17 -10.45
CA ALA A 179 -2.63 -1.82 -9.82
C ALA A 179 -2.82 -0.82 -8.69
N VAL A 180 -1.89 -0.86 -7.75
CA VAL A 180 -1.89 -0.10 -6.52
C VAL A 180 -0.47 0.36 -6.27
N ALA A 181 -0.28 1.57 -5.75
CA ALA A 181 1.05 2.07 -5.41
C ALA A 181 1.10 2.81 -4.08
N GLY A 182 2.24 2.71 -3.39
CA GLY A 182 2.56 3.41 -2.14
C GLY A 182 1.47 3.30 -1.08
N SER A 183 0.89 2.10 -0.94
CA SER A 183 -0.36 1.88 -0.23
C SER A 183 -0.17 1.09 1.06
N GLU A 184 -1.13 1.22 1.97
CA GLU A 184 -1.20 0.39 3.17
C GLU A 184 -1.94 -0.90 2.82
N ALA A 185 -1.40 -2.05 3.23
CA ALA A 185 -2.06 -3.32 3.04
C ALA A 185 -2.06 -4.16 4.31
N PHE A 186 -3.01 -5.09 4.37
CA PHE A 186 -3.10 -6.07 5.42
C PHE A 186 -3.31 -7.46 4.82
N MET A 187 -2.45 -8.40 5.17
CA MET A 187 -2.59 -9.81 4.83
C MET A 187 -2.89 -10.63 6.09
N GLY A 188 -4.10 -11.18 6.22
CA GLY A 188 -4.41 -12.05 7.36
C GLY A 188 -5.86 -12.43 7.56
N ILE A 189 -6.22 -12.67 8.82
CA ILE A 189 -7.58 -13.04 9.26
C ILE A 189 -8.18 -11.95 10.15
N ASN A 190 -9.51 -11.84 10.14
CA ASN A 190 -10.27 -10.84 10.90
C ASN A 190 -9.82 -9.38 10.65
N GLY A 191 -9.25 -9.11 9.47
CA GLY A 191 -8.78 -7.80 9.04
C GLY A 191 -9.87 -6.90 8.45
N PRO A 192 -9.49 -5.69 7.95
CA PRO A 192 -8.12 -5.15 7.92
C PRO A 192 -7.61 -4.76 9.31
N TYR A 193 -6.29 -4.57 9.47
CA TYR A 193 -5.68 -4.13 10.73
C TYR A 193 -5.97 -2.66 11.05
N GLU A 194 -5.90 -1.79 10.05
CA GLU A 194 -6.35 -0.41 10.14
C GLU A 194 -7.63 -0.25 9.31
N ASN A 195 -8.66 0.33 9.92
CA ASN A 195 -9.91 0.64 9.22
C ASN A 195 -9.74 1.91 8.37
N ASP A 196 -10.63 2.13 7.40
CA ASP A 196 -10.59 3.33 6.53
C ASP A 196 -10.60 4.66 7.31
N ASP A 197 -11.15 4.67 8.53
CA ASP A 197 -11.19 5.85 9.42
C ASP A 197 -9.90 6.05 10.28
N GLY A 198 -8.89 5.22 10.08
CA GLY A 198 -7.62 5.23 10.81
C GLY A 198 -7.68 4.55 12.20
N SER A 199 -8.82 3.97 12.57
CA SER A 199 -8.91 3.21 13.82
C SER A 199 -8.29 1.82 13.69
N ILE A 200 -7.61 1.36 14.73
CA ILE A 200 -6.98 0.03 14.77
C ILE A 200 -8.00 -1.05 15.14
N ASN A 201 -8.06 -2.11 14.34
CA ASN A 201 -8.81 -3.33 14.59
C ASN A 201 -7.97 -4.33 15.39
N GLY A 202 -8.15 -4.35 16.72
CA GLY A 202 -7.46 -5.30 17.60
C GLY A 202 -7.84 -6.79 17.39
N SER A 203 -8.91 -7.06 16.63
CA SER A 203 -9.30 -8.43 16.27
C SER A 203 -8.55 -8.96 15.07
N ALA A 204 -7.89 -8.10 14.27
CA ALA A 204 -7.03 -8.53 13.17
C ALA A 204 -5.84 -9.37 13.65
N MET A 205 -5.39 -10.29 12.80
CA MET A 205 -4.19 -11.09 13.02
C MET A 205 -3.58 -11.44 11.67
N GLY A 206 -2.32 -11.07 11.46
CA GLY A 206 -1.67 -11.15 10.15
C GLY A 206 -0.52 -10.17 10.02
N PHE A 207 -0.28 -9.70 8.80
CA PHE A 207 0.80 -8.78 8.44
C PHE A 207 0.20 -7.44 8.01
N ALA A 208 0.56 -6.36 8.71
CA ALA A 208 0.42 -5.02 8.19
C ALA A 208 1.62 -4.74 7.28
N LEU A 209 1.37 -4.28 6.07
CA LEU A 209 2.38 -4.02 5.05
C LEU A 209 2.33 -2.54 4.69
N HIS A 210 3.50 -1.92 4.64
CA HIS A 210 3.68 -0.50 4.39
C HIS A 210 4.37 -0.29 3.03
N ASP A 211 4.02 0.82 2.37
CA ASP A 211 4.53 1.20 1.05
C ASP A 211 4.38 0.08 0.02
N VAL A 212 3.14 -0.44 -0.08
CA VAL A 212 2.81 -1.54 -0.97
C VAL A 212 2.55 -1.04 -2.39
N ASP A 213 3.32 -1.59 -3.32
CA ASP A 213 3.00 -1.57 -4.75
C ASP A 213 2.45 -2.94 -5.16
N LEU A 214 1.32 -2.98 -5.85
CA LEU A 214 0.68 -4.22 -6.31
C LEU A 214 0.22 -4.09 -7.76
N ALA A 215 0.40 -5.16 -8.53
CA ALA A 215 -0.02 -5.28 -9.91
C ALA A 215 -0.65 -6.66 -10.09
N LEU A 216 -1.91 -6.66 -10.50
CA LEU A 216 -2.73 -7.83 -10.68
C LEU A 216 -3.27 -7.84 -12.11
N VAL A 217 -3.17 -8.99 -12.74
CA VAL A 217 -3.72 -9.22 -14.07
C VAL A 217 -4.63 -10.43 -14.02
N ARG A 218 -5.87 -10.21 -14.44
CA ARG A 218 -6.83 -11.26 -14.68
C ARG A 218 -7.05 -11.41 -16.18
N MET A 219 -6.96 -12.64 -16.65
CA MET A 219 -7.17 -12.97 -18.06
C MET A 219 -8.27 -14.02 -18.15
N SER A 220 -9.16 -13.89 -19.13
CA SER A 220 -10.19 -14.88 -19.44
C SER A 220 -10.19 -15.17 -20.92
N ALA A 221 -10.42 -16.42 -21.32
CA ALA A 221 -10.49 -16.76 -22.74
C ALA A 221 -11.63 -15.98 -23.42
N VAL A 222 -11.35 -15.44 -24.61
CA VAL A 222 -12.34 -14.65 -25.38
C VAL A 222 -13.38 -15.55 -26.04
N ASP A 223 -13.01 -16.78 -26.38
CA ASP A 223 -13.95 -17.75 -26.93
C ASP A 223 -14.93 -18.18 -25.82
N ALA A 224 -16.22 -17.93 -26.01
CA ALA A 224 -17.25 -18.28 -25.03
C ALA A 224 -17.39 -19.79 -24.78
N ALA A 225 -16.83 -20.65 -25.65
CA ALA A 225 -16.74 -22.09 -25.41
C ALA A 225 -15.55 -22.47 -24.51
N ASP A 226 -14.58 -21.57 -24.35
CA ASP A 226 -13.41 -21.73 -23.51
C ASP A 226 -13.67 -21.04 -22.16
N THR A 227 -13.68 -21.82 -21.09
CA THR A 227 -13.96 -21.34 -19.73
C THR A 227 -12.69 -21.07 -18.94
N ARG A 228 -11.51 -21.20 -19.56
CA ARG A 228 -10.23 -21.03 -18.89
C ARG A 228 -10.00 -19.58 -18.50
N SER A 229 -9.35 -19.41 -17.36
CA SER A 229 -8.88 -18.15 -16.83
C SER A 229 -7.45 -18.25 -16.31
N TRP A 230 -6.75 -17.14 -16.35
CA TRP A 230 -5.39 -17.00 -15.85
C TRP A 230 -5.29 -15.78 -14.93
N PHE A 231 -4.36 -15.86 -14.01
CA PHE A 231 -4.15 -14.89 -12.94
C PHE A 231 -2.66 -14.68 -12.75
N ALA A 232 -2.23 -13.42 -12.75
CA ALA A 232 -0.89 -13.05 -12.32
C ALA A 232 -0.95 -11.91 -11.31
N LEU A 233 -0.05 -11.96 -10.33
CA LEU A 233 0.10 -10.93 -9.31
C LEU A 233 1.59 -10.72 -9.05
N LYS A 234 1.99 -9.46 -9.00
CA LYS A 234 3.25 -9.00 -8.43
C LYS A 234 2.92 -7.99 -7.34
N ALA A 235 3.46 -8.16 -6.15
CA ALA A 235 3.37 -7.17 -5.10
C ALA A 235 4.72 -6.98 -4.43
N THR A 236 5.03 -5.76 -4.02
CA THR A 236 6.19 -5.43 -3.21
C THR A 236 5.77 -4.55 -2.05
N ALA A 237 6.38 -4.72 -0.89
CA ALA A 237 6.21 -3.84 0.27
C ALA A 237 7.58 -3.52 0.85
N GLU A 238 7.80 -2.27 1.27
CA GLU A 238 9.06 -1.87 1.89
C GLU A 238 9.21 -2.47 3.28
N GLN A 239 8.11 -2.49 4.05
CA GLN A 239 8.07 -3.03 5.40
C GLN A 239 6.85 -3.93 5.61
N GLY A 240 7.02 -4.94 6.46
CA GLY A 240 5.92 -5.76 6.97
C GLY A 240 6.06 -6.02 8.47
N ASP A 241 4.98 -5.77 9.21
CA ASP A 241 4.88 -5.97 10.65
C ASP A 241 3.81 -7.03 10.97
N LEU A 242 4.15 -7.98 11.84
CA LEU A 242 3.17 -8.93 12.35
C LEU A 242 2.30 -8.29 13.43
N VAL A 243 0.98 -8.38 13.25
CA VAL A 243 -0.01 -7.77 14.15
C VAL A 243 -0.94 -8.83 14.74
N GLY A 244 -1.46 -8.54 15.94
CA GLY A 244 -2.43 -9.39 16.64
C GLY A 244 -1.83 -10.57 17.40
N ILE A 245 -0.49 -10.64 17.54
CA ILE A 245 0.23 -11.67 18.30
C ILE A 245 1.16 -11.00 19.30
N GLU A 246 0.77 -10.99 20.58
CA GLU A 246 1.53 -10.29 21.64
C GLU A 246 2.89 -10.94 21.96
N SER A 247 3.09 -12.21 21.59
CA SER A 247 4.26 -13.01 21.96
C SER A 247 5.33 -13.10 20.88
N LEU A 248 5.10 -12.49 19.71
CA LEU A 248 5.99 -12.57 18.56
C LEU A 248 6.02 -11.22 17.86
N GLU A 249 7.15 -10.54 17.95
CA GLU A 249 7.48 -9.43 17.08
C GLU A 249 8.19 -10.00 15.85
N LEU A 250 7.71 -9.61 14.68
CA LEU A 250 8.24 -10.03 13.41
C LEU A 250 8.22 -8.82 12.50
N PHE A 251 9.40 -8.51 11.99
CA PHE A 251 9.64 -7.44 11.05
C PHE A 251 10.30 -8.04 9.81
N SER A 252 9.90 -7.53 8.64
CA SER A 252 10.54 -7.82 7.36
C SER A 252 10.79 -6.54 6.58
N GLU A 253 11.96 -6.44 5.96
CA GLU A 253 12.28 -5.43 4.95
C GLU A 253 12.19 -6.08 3.56
N GLY A 254 11.52 -5.40 2.62
CA GLY A 254 11.47 -5.81 1.22
C GLY A 254 10.72 -7.12 0.99
N VAL A 255 9.41 -7.13 1.24
CA VAL A 255 8.56 -8.26 0.87
C VAL A 255 8.27 -8.18 -0.62
N SER A 256 8.50 -9.26 -1.37
CA SER A 256 7.97 -9.40 -2.73
C SER A 256 7.10 -10.64 -2.84
N VAL A 257 6.04 -10.58 -3.63
CA VAL A 257 5.10 -11.68 -3.90
C VAL A 257 4.93 -11.77 -5.41
N GLU A 258 5.13 -12.97 -5.95
CA GLU A 258 4.97 -13.26 -7.37
C GLU A 258 4.12 -14.50 -7.54
N ILE A 259 2.95 -14.33 -8.16
CA ILE A 259 2.01 -15.41 -8.48
C ILE A 259 1.76 -15.39 -9.97
N ASN A 260 1.84 -16.56 -10.61
CA ASN A 260 1.42 -16.77 -11.98
C ASN A 260 0.73 -18.13 -12.09
N SER A 261 -0.57 -18.13 -12.36
CA SER A 261 -1.42 -19.31 -12.32
C SER A 261 -2.53 -19.26 -13.38
N GLY A 262 -3.16 -20.40 -13.62
CA GLY A 262 -4.30 -20.53 -14.51
C GLY A 262 -4.80 -21.96 -14.58
N ASP A 263 -5.98 -22.16 -15.16
CA ASP A 263 -6.71 -23.42 -15.13
C ASP A 263 -5.95 -24.60 -15.77
N ASP A 264 -5.06 -24.33 -16.73
CA ASP A 264 -4.31 -25.33 -17.49
C ASP A 264 -2.82 -24.99 -17.66
N GLY A 265 -2.31 -24.12 -16.80
CA GLY A 265 -0.94 -23.64 -16.85
C GLY A 265 -0.86 -22.14 -16.60
N ALA A 266 0.36 -21.62 -16.64
CA ALA A 266 0.65 -20.21 -16.44
C ALA A 266 0.87 -19.50 -17.78
N VAL A 267 0.73 -18.17 -17.79
CA VAL A 267 1.06 -17.35 -18.95
C VAL A 267 2.57 -17.08 -18.96
N ASN A 268 3.22 -17.21 -20.12
CA ASN A 268 4.60 -16.82 -20.29
C ASN A 268 4.64 -15.33 -20.69
N PHE A 269 4.80 -14.44 -19.71
CA PHE A 269 4.74 -12.99 -19.94
C PHE A 269 5.90 -12.50 -20.81
N ALA A 270 7.10 -13.05 -20.62
CA ALA A 270 8.26 -12.71 -21.43
C ALA A 270 8.05 -13.00 -22.94
N THR A 271 7.37 -14.10 -23.26
CA THR A 271 7.06 -14.46 -24.65
C THR A 271 5.86 -13.69 -25.20
N SER A 272 4.87 -13.41 -24.34
CA SER A 272 3.62 -12.76 -24.74
C SER A 272 3.79 -11.24 -24.94
N PHE A 273 4.60 -10.58 -24.11
CA PHE A 273 4.74 -9.12 -24.06
C PHE A 273 6.18 -8.62 -24.31
N GLY A 274 7.15 -9.52 -24.44
CA GLY A 274 8.56 -9.19 -24.64
C GLY A 274 9.39 -9.32 -23.36
N PRO A 275 10.71 -9.09 -23.42
CA PRO A 275 11.63 -9.42 -22.33
C PRO A 275 11.39 -8.63 -21.03
N GLY A 276 10.72 -7.48 -21.10
CA GLY A 276 10.32 -6.69 -19.93
C GLY A 276 8.94 -7.03 -19.39
N GLY A 277 8.30 -8.10 -19.86
CA GLY A 277 6.98 -8.51 -19.42
C GLY A 277 5.87 -7.54 -19.79
N MET A 278 4.79 -7.60 -19.03
CA MET A 278 3.66 -6.70 -19.12
C MET A 278 3.84 -5.56 -18.11
N VAL A 279 3.94 -4.34 -18.60
CA VAL A 279 4.06 -3.13 -17.77
C VAL A 279 2.67 -2.60 -17.46
N ILE A 280 2.43 -2.32 -16.18
CA ILE A 280 1.15 -1.86 -15.64
C ILE A 280 1.39 -0.53 -14.94
N ASP A 281 0.62 0.48 -15.35
CA ASP A 281 0.62 1.79 -14.70
C ASP A 281 -0.27 1.74 -13.45
N THR A 282 0.32 2.02 -12.29
CA THR A 282 -0.40 2.07 -11.01
C THR A 282 -1.31 3.30 -10.90
N GLY A 283 -1.16 4.28 -11.81
CA GLY A 283 -1.85 5.56 -11.77
C GLY A 283 -1.34 6.50 -10.68
N ALA A 284 -0.42 6.06 -9.81
CA ALA A 284 0.27 6.93 -8.88
C ALA A 284 1.43 7.64 -9.59
N VAL A 285 1.74 8.84 -9.14
CA VAL A 285 2.92 9.59 -9.59
C VAL A 285 3.89 9.77 -8.43
N ASN A 286 5.18 9.58 -8.69
CA ASN A 286 6.22 9.83 -7.70
C ASN A 286 6.41 11.35 -7.46
N ALA A 287 7.26 11.71 -6.49
CA ALA A 287 7.56 13.12 -6.17
C ALA A 287 8.14 13.93 -7.36
N SER A 288 8.57 13.26 -8.44
CA SER A 288 9.06 13.89 -9.68
C SER A 288 7.98 13.98 -10.77
N GLY A 289 6.74 13.57 -10.49
CA GLY A 289 5.62 13.59 -11.42
C GLY A 289 5.64 12.48 -12.48
N GLN A 290 6.43 11.43 -12.28
CA GLN A 290 6.46 10.26 -13.18
C GLN A 290 5.51 9.18 -12.65
N THR A 291 4.81 8.49 -13.55
CA THR A 291 3.96 7.35 -13.19
C THR A 291 4.79 6.21 -12.59
N VAL A 292 4.25 5.61 -11.53
CA VAL A 292 4.82 4.41 -10.93
C VAL A 292 4.33 3.21 -11.74
N GLU A 293 5.26 2.48 -12.33
CA GLU A 293 4.98 1.34 -13.19
C GLU A 293 5.47 0.05 -12.53
N MET A 294 4.67 -1.01 -12.68
CA MET A 294 4.98 -2.35 -12.21
C MET A 294 5.06 -3.30 -13.40
N SER A 295 6.11 -4.12 -13.46
CA SER A 295 6.28 -5.11 -14.53
C SER A 295 6.03 -6.53 -14.03
N ILE A 296 5.11 -7.22 -14.69
CA ILE A 296 4.89 -8.68 -14.57
C ILE A 296 5.65 -9.37 -15.70
N ASP A 297 6.81 -9.93 -15.38
CA ASP A 297 7.79 -10.51 -16.31
C ASP A 297 8.00 -12.03 -16.12
N PHE A 298 7.16 -12.67 -15.31
CA PHE A 298 7.26 -14.10 -15.00
C PHE A 298 7.05 -14.96 -16.25
N SER A 299 7.92 -15.95 -16.43
CA SER A 299 7.88 -16.84 -17.60
C SER A 299 7.44 -18.27 -17.28
N THR A 300 7.28 -18.58 -15.99
CA THR A 300 6.87 -19.89 -15.49
C THR A 300 5.71 -19.73 -14.51
N GLN A 301 5.06 -20.85 -14.19
CA GLN A 301 4.16 -20.91 -13.04
C GLN A 301 4.99 -20.61 -11.79
N THR A 302 4.61 -19.60 -11.03
CA THR A 302 5.34 -19.16 -9.83
C THR A 302 4.37 -18.89 -8.70
N ARG A 303 4.83 -19.20 -7.49
CA ARG A 303 4.28 -18.79 -6.20
C ARG A 303 5.48 -18.56 -5.31
N ALA A 304 6.14 -17.42 -5.48
CA ALA A 304 7.34 -17.08 -4.75
C ALA A 304 7.07 -15.84 -3.92
N LEU A 305 7.41 -15.91 -2.63
CA LEU A 305 7.76 -14.72 -1.88
C LEU A 305 9.29 -14.55 -1.96
N GLY A 306 9.77 -13.33 -2.20
CA GLY A 306 11.20 -13.01 -2.24
C GLY A 306 11.92 -13.29 -0.92
N PRO A 307 13.22 -12.95 -0.79
CA PRO A 307 13.95 -13.13 0.45
C PRO A 307 13.26 -12.33 1.57
N VAL A 308 12.60 -13.04 2.49
CA VAL A 308 11.99 -12.43 3.67
C VAL A 308 12.99 -12.53 4.81
N THR A 309 13.62 -11.42 5.18
CA THR A 309 14.39 -11.36 6.43
C THR A 309 13.42 -11.36 7.59
N LEU A 310 13.19 -12.52 8.20
CA LEU A 310 12.39 -12.61 9.41
C LEU A 310 13.26 -12.27 10.62
N SER A 311 12.92 -11.20 11.34
CA SER A 311 13.59 -10.89 12.61
C SER A 311 12.70 -11.14 13.82
N ILE A 312 13.18 -11.93 14.77
CA ILE A 312 12.58 -12.06 16.11
C ILE A 312 13.55 -11.46 17.13
N ASP A 313 13.13 -10.42 17.85
CA ASP A 313 13.94 -9.66 18.84
C ASP A 313 15.33 -9.22 18.31
N GLU A 314 15.48 -8.91 17.01
CA GLU A 314 16.73 -8.54 16.32
C GLU A 314 17.85 -9.61 16.32
N ARG A 315 17.54 -10.88 16.66
CA ARG A 315 18.57 -11.90 16.93
C ARG A 315 18.49 -13.14 16.08
N ILE A 316 17.33 -13.42 15.50
CA ILE A 316 17.12 -14.54 14.60
C ILE A 316 16.85 -13.95 13.23
N HIS A 317 17.67 -14.29 12.24
CA HIS A 317 17.46 -13.93 10.84
C HIS A 317 17.21 -15.20 10.03
N LEU A 318 16.12 -15.22 9.25
CA LEU A 318 15.79 -16.31 8.34
C LEU A 318 15.90 -15.80 6.91
N ASN A 319 16.57 -16.57 6.04
CA ASN A 319 16.63 -16.31 4.59
C ASN A 319 16.09 -17.53 3.84
N GLY A 320 14.94 -17.39 3.20
CA GLY A 320 14.29 -18.51 2.51
C GLY A 320 12.97 -18.14 1.84
N SER A 321 12.22 -19.18 1.46
CA SER A 321 10.88 -19.04 0.88
C SER A 321 9.82 -19.27 1.94
N VAL A 322 8.75 -18.46 1.92
CA VAL A 322 7.59 -18.58 2.81
C VAL A 322 6.34 -18.87 1.99
N THR A 323 5.40 -19.62 2.55
CA THR A 323 4.08 -19.93 2.03
C THR A 323 3.01 -19.46 3.01
N PHE A 324 1.84 -19.12 2.50
CA PHE A 324 0.69 -18.67 3.29
C PHE A 324 -0.54 -19.48 2.92
N GLU A 325 -1.26 -19.97 3.91
CA GLU A 325 -2.56 -20.63 3.73
C GLU A 325 -3.58 -20.08 4.74
N LYS A 326 -4.79 -19.81 4.27
CA LYS A 326 -5.93 -19.43 5.12
C LYS A 326 -6.92 -20.57 5.18
N GLY A 327 -7.42 -20.83 6.38
CA GLY A 327 -8.39 -21.88 6.63
C GLY A 327 -9.51 -21.43 7.56
N ARG A 328 -10.57 -22.22 7.57
CA ARG A 328 -11.63 -22.16 8.58
C ARG A 328 -11.95 -23.57 9.02
N GLY A 329 -12.05 -23.78 10.32
CA GLY A 329 -12.34 -25.12 10.82
C GLY A 329 -12.47 -25.17 12.33
N PRO A 330 -12.96 -26.31 12.85
CA PRO A 330 -12.91 -26.57 14.27
C PRO A 330 -11.44 -26.81 14.69
N LEU A 331 -10.97 -26.05 15.67
CA LEU A 331 -9.75 -26.34 16.41
C LEU A 331 -10.14 -27.04 17.72
N THR A 332 -9.57 -28.21 17.97
CA THR A 332 -9.70 -28.84 19.29
C THR A 332 -8.69 -28.20 20.23
N VAL A 333 -9.14 -27.81 21.42
CA VAL A 333 -8.28 -27.22 22.47
C VAL A 333 -8.36 -28.05 23.75
N THR A 334 -7.28 -28.07 24.52
CA THR A 334 -7.13 -28.92 25.70
C THR A 334 -6.38 -28.21 26.83
N ASP A 335 -6.76 -28.52 28.08
CA ASP A 335 -5.98 -28.20 29.28
C ASP A 335 -5.19 -29.42 29.82
N GLY A 336 -5.16 -30.51 29.04
CA GLY A 336 -4.58 -31.80 29.41
C GLY A 336 -5.55 -32.74 30.12
N VAL A 337 -6.78 -32.31 30.43
CA VAL A 337 -7.83 -33.13 31.05
C VAL A 337 -9.13 -33.11 30.25
N ALA A 338 -9.60 -31.92 29.89
CA ALA A 338 -10.80 -31.71 29.10
C ALA A 338 -10.46 -31.18 27.71
N THR A 339 -11.27 -31.55 26.72
CA THR A 339 -11.17 -31.01 25.36
C THR A 339 -12.43 -30.23 24.99
N ALA A 340 -12.27 -29.21 24.17
CA ALA A 340 -13.35 -28.44 23.58
C ALA A 340 -13.08 -28.16 22.10
N ALA A 341 -14.12 -28.07 21.28
CA ALA A 341 -13.99 -27.63 19.90
C ALA A 341 -14.37 -26.15 19.79
N VAL A 342 -13.51 -25.36 19.15
CA VAL A 342 -13.74 -23.94 18.88
C VAL A 342 -13.70 -23.73 17.37
N SER A 343 -14.69 -23.05 16.79
CA SER A 343 -14.65 -22.65 15.39
C SER A 343 -13.71 -21.46 15.23
N VAL A 344 -12.66 -21.63 14.44
CA VAL A 344 -11.59 -20.63 14.27
C VAL A 344 -11.39 -20.27 12.80
N ASP A 345 -10.97 -19.04 12.58
CA ASP A 345 -10.20 -18.63 11.40
C ASP A 345 -8.73 -18.99 11.64
N GLN A 346 -8.06 -19.47 10.59
CA GLN A 346 -6.69 -19.98 10.62
C GLN A 346 -5.84 -19.24 9.59
N LEU A 347 -4.65 -18.80 9.99
CA LEU A 347 -3.58 -18.35 9.11
C LEU A 347 -2.36 -19.24 9.37
N LEU A 348 -1.91 -19.94 8.34
CA LEU A 348 -0.80 -20.87 8.38
C LEU A 348 0.33 -20.29 7.55
N LEU A 349 1.52 -20.23 8.14
CA LEU A 349 2.75 -19.87 7.46
C LEU A 349 3.66 -21.09 7.47
N GLY A 350 4.13 -21.51 6.31
CA GLY A 350 5.25 -22.44 6.23
C GLY A 350 6.45 -21.75 5.62
N ALA A 351 7.65 -22.19 5.96
CA ALA A 351 8.83 -21.75 5.27
C ALA A 351 9.88 -22.85 5.17
N HIS A 352 10.67 -22.72 4.12
CA HIS A 352 11.90 -23.47 3.89
C HIS A 352 13.03 -22.45 3.81
N VAL A 353 14.00 -22.60 4.69
CA VAL A 353 15.07 -21.64 4.96
C VAL A 353 16.40 -22.36 4.81
N ASP A 354 17.14 -22.02 3.76
CA ASP A 354 18.43 -22.65 3.45
C ASP A 354 19.43 -22.43 4.60
N SER A 355 19.43 -21.22 5.15
CA SER A 355 20.24 -20.85 6.30
C SER A 355 19.52 -19.89 7.23
N ALA A 356 19.63 -20.15 8.54
CA ALA A 356 19.14 -19.27 9.60
C ALA A 356 20.24 -19.03 10.62
N PHE A 357 20.22 -17.87 11.26
CA PHE A 357 21.27 -17.47 12.19
C PHE A 357 20.68 -16.95 13.49
N ALA A 358 21.19 -17.43 14.62
CA ALA A 358 20.82 -16.94 15.96
C ALA A 358 22.06 -16.32 16.64
N GLU A 359 22.13 -14.99 16.75
CA GLU A 359 23.41 -14.30 16.98
C GLU A 359 23.43 -13.18 18.05
N VAL A 360 24.65 -12.69 18.28
CA VAL A 360 25.03 -11.42 18.91
C VAL A 360 26.02 -10.71 17.97
N ASN A 361 25.74 -9.44 17.62
CA ASN A 361 26.51 -8.56 16.69
C ASN A 361 26.20 -8.64 15.17
N GLY A 362 24.97 -9.03 14.81
CA GLY A 362 24.49 -9.04 13.41
C GLY A 362 25.03 -10.22 12.60
N PRO A 363 24.33 -10.62 11.52
CA PRO A 363 24.48 -11.92 10.84
C PRO A 363 25.90 -12.19 10.37
N ALA A 364 26.35 -13.46 10.42
CA ALA A 364 27.64 -13.88 9.87
C ALA A 364 27.73 -13.71 8.35
N ASP A 365 26.61 -13.85 7.64
CA ASP A 365 26.44 -13.63 6.21
C ASP A 365 25.42 -12.50 6.02
N THR A 366 25.91 -11.32 5.65
CA THR A 366 25.12 -10.09 5.59
C THR A 366 24.29 -10.00 4.30
N ASP A 367 24.68 -10.71 3.24
CA ASP A 367 24.02 -10.64 1.93
C ASP A 367 23.29 -11.93 1.51
N GLY A 368 23.37 -12.99 2.32
CA GLY A 368 22.61 -14.23 2.17
C GLY A 368 23.12 -15.11 1.04
N ASP A 369 24.36 -14.91 0.58
CA ASP A 369 24.96 -15.71 -0.50
C ASP A 369 25.51 -17.07 -0.04
N GLY A 370 25.42 -17.35 1.27
CA GLY A 370 25.93 -18.55 1.94
C GLY A 370 27.41 -18.45 2.33
N ILE A 371 28.04 -17.28 2.20
CA ILE A 371 29.43 -17.02 2.56
C ILE A 371 29.47 -16.02 3.71
N ALA A 372 30.00 -16.46 4.85
CA ALA A 372 30.18 -15.57 5.99
C ALA A 372 31.13 -14.40 5.66
N ASP A 373 30.62 -13.17 5.73
CA ASP A 373 31.30 -11.91 5.43
C ASP A 373 31.44 -10.98 6.66
N ASN A 374 30.76 -11.29 7.77
CA ASN A 374 30.87 -10.60 9.05
C ASN A 374 31.74 -11.37 10.07
N PRO A 375 33.00 -10.94 10.30
CA PRO A 375 33.92 -11.63 11.20
C PRO A 375 33.64 -11.43 12.69
N SER A 376 32.68 -10.55 13.05
CA SER A 376 32.29 -10.29 14.45
C SER A 376 31.05 -11.07 14.89
N ALA A 377 30.44 -11.82 13.97
CA ALA A 377 29.29 -12.65 14.23
C ALA A 377 29.63 -13.76 15.23
N LEU A 378 28.78 -13.91 16.24
CA LEU A 378 28.89 -14.92 17.27
C LEU A 378 27.52 -15.53 17.49
N GLY A 379 27.37 -16.83 17.26
CA GLY A 379 26.06 -17.47 17.36
C GLY A 379 25.98 -18.90 16.87
N LEU A 380 24.77 -19.30 16.51
CA LEU A 380 24.45 -20.60 15.92
C LEU A 380 23.96 -20.40 14.49
N GLN A 381 24.71 -20.95 13.54
CA GLN A 381 24.29 -21.17 12.16
C GLN A 381 23.38 -22.40 12.15
N LEU A 382 22.21 -22.27 11.54
CA LEU A 382 21.30 -23.35 11.22
C LEU A 382 21.25 -23.49 9.69
N THR A 383 21.10 -24.71 9.20
CA THR A 383 20.98 -25.01 7.76
C THR A 383 19.82 -25.97 7.57
N ASP A 384 19.11 -25.80 6.45
CA ASP A 384 17.96 -26.63 6.07
C ASP A 384 16.89 -26.60 7.18
N VAL A 385 16.36 -25.40 7.40
CA VAL A 385 15.34 -25.13 8.41
C VAL A 385 13.98 -25.12 7.74
N GLU A 386 13.12 -26.06 8.13
CA GLU A 386 11.70 -26.02 7.81
C GLU A 386 10.95 -25.54 9.04
N PHE A 387 10.08 -24.55 8.88
CA PHE A 387 9.20 -24.14 9.99
C PHE A 387 7.76 -23.95 9.54
N GLY A 388 6.83 -24.27 10.44
CA GLY A 388 5.40 -24.04 10.30
C GLY A 388 4.88 -23.24 11.48
N LEU A 389 4.14 -22.18 11.21
CA LEU A 389 3.49 -21.30 12.16
C LEU A 389 1.98 -21.31 11.90
N GLY A 390 1.20 -21.82 12.84
CA GLY A 390 -0.25 -21.76 12.85
C GLY A 390 -0.75 -20.66 13.78
N LEU A 391 -1.58 -19.79 13.25
CA LEU A 391 -2.21 -18.67 13.95
C LEU A 391 -3.73 -18.83 13.89
N PHE A 392 -4.37 -18.83 15.06
CA PHE A 392 -5.81 -19.13 15.16
C PHE A 392 -6.54 -18.11 16.03
N LYS A 393 -7.68 -17.64 15.52
CA LYS A 393 -8.63 -16.81 16.27
C LYS A 393 -10.05 -17.36 16.15
N PRO A 394 -10.87 -17.31 17.22
CA PRO A 394 -12.29 -17.63 17.14
C PRO A 394 -13.01 -16.81 16.06
N GLN A 395 -14.01 -17.42 15.43
CA GLN A 395 -14.90 -16.71 14.49
C GLN A 395 -15.87 -15.76 15.18
N ASP A 396 -16.12 -15.97 16.48
CA ASP A 396 -16.87 -15.02 17.30
C ASP A 396 -15.97 -13.84 17.67
N VAL A 397 -16.24 -12.68 17.08
CA VAL A 397 -15.45 -11.45 17.29
C VAL A 397 -15.47 -10.94 18.73
N ALA A 398 -16.39 -11.40 19.57
CA ALA A 398 -16.39 -11.08 21.00
C ALA A 398 -15.41 -11.95 21.81
N ASP A 399 -14.95 -13.06 21.24
CA ASP A 399 -14.02 -13.99 21.86
C ASP A 399 -12.57 -13.56 21.57
N THR A 400 -11.90 -13.07 22.59
CA THR A 400 -10.54 -12.51 22.50
C THR A 400 -9.44 -13.57 22.57
N ARG A 401 -9.78 -14.86 22.65
CA ARG A 401 -8.79 -15.94 22.75
C ARG A 401 -7.98 -16.04 21.46
N THR A 402 -6.72 -16.42 21.59
CA THR A 402 -5.82 -16.70 20.47
C THR A 402 -5.07 -18.00 20.71
N TRP A 403 -4.71 -18.70 19.63
CA TRP A 403 -3.77 -19.81 19.70
C TRP A 403 -2.66 -19.60 18.69
N THR A 404 -1.44 -19.84 19.14
CA THR A 404 -0.22 -19.74 18.33
C THR A 404 0.53 -21.05 18.46
N SER A 405 0.90 -21.65 17.35
CA SER A 405 1.61 -22.91 17.32
C SER A 405 2.74 -22.84 16.31
N LEU A 406 3.93 -23.19 16.74
CA LEU A 406 5.12 -23.18 15.89
C LEU A 406 5.79 -24.53 15.98
N LYS A 407 6.18 -25.08 14.84
CA LYS A 407 7.11 -26.20 14.78
C LYS A 407 8.23 -25.85 13.81
N ALA A 408 9.46 -26.19 14.17
CA ALA A 408 10.61 -26.06 13.29
C ALA A 408 11.46 -27.32 13.36
N GLU A 409 11.92 -27.79 12.22
CA GLU A 409 12.84 -28.91 12.05
C GLU A 409 14.10 -28.38 11.37
N VAL A 410 15.27 -28.71 11.91
CA VAL A 410 16.57 -28.19 11.46
C VAL A 410 17.46 -29.35 11.05
N GLY A 411 17.95 -29.32 9.81
CA GLY A 411 18.89 -30.30 9.28
C GLY A 411 20.20 -30.32 10.06
N SER A 412 20.86 -29.17 10.20
CA SER A 412 22.09 -29.03 11.00
C SER A 412 22.22 -27.68 11.70
N ALA A 413 22.92 -27.68 12.84
CA ALA A 413 23.31 -26.48 13.56
C ALA A 413 24.81 -26.50 13.88
N GLU A 414 25.51 -25.39 13.66
CA GLU A 414 26.94 -25.21 13.92
C GLU A 414 27.23 -23.89 14.64
N ALA A 415 28.19 -23.88 15.58
CA ALA A 415 28.62 -22.64 16.23
C ALA A 415 29.53 -21.81 15.32
N VAL A 416 29.26 -20.51 15.24
CA VAL A 416 30.05 -19.51 14.50
C VAL A 416 30.74 -18.57 15.47
N GLY A 417 31.97 -18.16 15.15
CA GLY A 417 32.71 -17.13 15.90
C GLY A 417 33.44 -17.63 17.15
N THR A 418 33.59 -18.94 17.35
CA THR A 418 34.32 -19.52 18.49
C THR A 418 35.42 -20.49 18.07
N ASP A 419 36.68 -20.05 18.10
CA ASP A 419 37.84 -20.90 17.76
C ASP A 419 38.06 -22.07 18.74
N ASP A 420 37.59 -21.93 19.99
CA ASP A 420 37.83 -22.88 21.08
C ASP A 420 36.62 -23.80 21.41
N LEU A 421 35.49 -23.64 20.72
CA LEU A 421 34.25 -24.36 21.01
C LEU A 421 33.61 -24.88 19.72
N THR A 422 33.47 -26.21 19.61
CA THR A 422 32.71 -26.85 18.54
C THR A 422 31.37 -27.33 19.10
N ILE A 423 30.28 -26.71 18.65
CA ILE A 423 28.92 -27.21 18.83
C ILE A 423 28.44 -27.62 17.45
N SER A 424 28.02 -28.88 17.32
CA SER A 424 27.28 -29.33 16.14
C SER A 424 26.14 -30.27 16.55
N GLY A 425 25.03 -30.17 15.84
CA GLY A 425 23.85 -31.00 16.03
C GLY A 425 23.09 -31.21 14.72
N THR A 426 22.36 -32.31 14.63
CA THR A 426 21.53 -32.64 13.46
C THR A 426 20.14 -33.07 13.92
N GLY A 427 19.10 -32.74 13.16
CA GLY A 427 17.72 -33.10 13.48
C GLY A 427 17.22 -32.43 14.76
N LEU A 428 17.46 -31.12 14.90
CA LEU A 428 16.90 -30.36 16.00
C LEU A 428 15.43 -30.07 15.71
N GLU A 429 14.59 -30.25 16.72
CA GLU A 429 13.16 -29.93 16.64
C GLU A 429 12.82 -28.90 17.71
N VAL A 430 12.06 -27.88 17.31
CA VAL A 430 11.47 -26.90 18.21
C VAL A 430 9.96 -26.97 18.02
N ALA A 431 9.21 -27.14 19.10
CA ALA A 431 7.76 -27.08 19.09
C ALA A 431 7.26 -26.13 20.19
N VAL A 432 6.41 -25.19 19.81
CA VAL A 432 5.77 -24.22 20.69
C VAL A 432 4.27 -24.29 20.44
N ASN A 433 3.50 -24.34 21.51
CA ASN A 433 2.04 -24.30 21.44
C ASN A 433 1.54 -23.46 22.61
N GLN A 434 0.95 -22.31 22.27
CA GLN A 434 0.61 -21.27 23.22
C GLN A 434 -0.84 -20.84 23.06
N ALA A 435 -1.43 -20.48 24.20
CA ALA A 435 -2.76 -19.92 24.32
C ALA A 435 -2.64 -18.47 24.80
N GLY A 436 -3.20 -17.53 24.04
CA GLY A 436 -3.22 -16.11 24.36
C GLY A 436 -4.66 -15.58 24.49
N GLY A 437 -4.78 -14.30 24.86
CA GLY A 437 -6.06 -13.64 25.09
C GLY A 437 -6.63 -13.83 26.50
N VAL A 438 -7.61 -13.00 26.85
CA VAL A 438 -8.16 -12.93 28.22
C VAL A 438 -8.88 -14.23 28.58
N GLY A 439 -8.41 -14.89 29.65
CA GLY A 439 -9.03 -16.09 30.20
C GLY A 439 -8.78 -17.37 29.40
N ASN A 440 -7.86 -17.36 28.43
CA ASN A 440 -7.50 -18.56 27.68
C ASN A 440 -6.56 -19.46 28.49
N THR A 441 -7.00 -20.67 28.83
CA THR A 441 -6.19 -21.65 29.58
C THR A 441 -6.00 -22.97 28.84
N MET A 442 -6.52 -23.09 27.62
CA MET A 442 -6.46 -24.31 26.81
C MET A 442 -5.59 -24.06 25.59
N VAL A 443 -4.64 -24.95 25.30
CA VAL A 443 -3.80 -24.90 24.09
C VAL A 443 -4.41 -25.74 22.97
N ALA A 444 -3.95 -25.58 21.73
CA ALA A 444 -4.40 -26.40 20.61
C ALA A 444 -4.02 -27.89 20.82
N ASP A 445 -4.93 -28.81 20.49
CA ASP A 445 -4.70 -30.26 20.58
C ASP A 445 -4.50 -30.84 19.18
N PHE A 446 -3.27 -30.76 18.66
CA PHE A 446 -2.95 -31.31 17.32
C PHE A 446 -2.90 -32.84 17.28
N ALA A 447 -2.86 -33.51 18.44
CA ALA A 447 -3.02 -34.97 18.46
C ALA A 447 -4.48 -35.36 18.14
N ALA A 448 -5.45 -34.56 18.60
CA ALA A 448 -6.87 -34.75 18.29
C ALA A 448 -7.29 -34.13 16.95
N SER A 449 -6.67 -33.01 16.55
CA SER A 449 -6.87 -32.34 15.26
C SER A 449 -5.53 -32.06 14.56
N PRO A 450 -4.94 -33.07 13.89
CA PRO A 450 -3.67 -32.91 13.19
C PRO A 450 -3.77 -31.86 12.09
N LEU A 451 -2.68 -31.08 11.93
CA LEU A 451 -2.60 -30.04 10.92
C LEU A 451 -1.24 -30.12 10.22
N ALA A 452 -1.27 -30.19 8.89
CA ALA A 452 -0.09 -30.11 8.06
C ALA A 452 -0.01 -28.71 7.46
N ILE A 453 1.16 -28.09 7.56
CA ILE A 453 1.47 -26.78 6.98
C ILE A 453 2.47 -27.01 5.86
N VAL A 454 2.16 -26.51 4.67
CA VAL A 454 3.06 -26.59 3.51
C VAL A 454 4.25 -25.67 3.74
N THR A 455 5.49 -26.17 3.74
CA THR A 455 6.72 -25.37 3.99
C THR A 455 7.39 -24.85 2.72
N GLY A 456 6.87 -25.22 1.56
CA GLY A 456 7.36 -24.80 0.24
C GLY A 456 8.35 -25.79 -0.38
N LEU A 457 8.50 -25.77 -1.72
CA LEU A 457 9.53 -26.48 -2.48
C LEU A 457 9.77 -25.80 -3.84
N PRO A 458 10.93 -26.03 -4.52
CA PRO A 458 11.11 -25.72 -5.93
C PRO A 458 10.05 -26.46 -6.77
N ILE A 459 9.43 -25.72 -7.69
CA ILE A 459 8.35 -26.20 -8.58
C ILE A 459 8.68 -27.56 -9.23
N GLY A 460 7.78 -28.54 -9.09
CA GLY A 460 7.84 -29.84 -9.79
C GLY A 460 8.10 -31.08 -8.93
N LEU A 461 8.19 -30.93 -7.61
CA LEU A 461 8.30 -32.01 -6.61
C LEU A 461 7.06 -32.01 -5.70
N PRO A 462 6.73 -33.14 -5.02
CA PRO A 462 5.61 -33.18 -4.07
C PRO A 462 5.87 -32.23 -2.90
N GLU A 463 4.90 -31.35 -2.59
CA GLU A 463 4.99 -30.33 -1.53
C GLU A 463 5.53 -30.90 -0.21
N ASP A 464 6.58 -30.28 0.34
CA ASP A 464 7.02 -30.57 1.70
C ASP A 464 6.08 -29.91 2.70
N THR A 465 5.82 -30.65 3.78
CA THR A 465 4.87 -30.25 4.82
C THR A 465 5.43 -30.56 6.19
N ILE A 466 5.26 -29.62 7.10
CA ILE A 466 5.51 -29.84 8.52
C ILE A 466 4.18 -30.12 9.24
N SER A 467 4.14 -31.19 10.05
CA SER A 467 2.97 -31.55 10.83
C SER A 467 3.09 -31.05 12.26
N LEU A 468 2.08 -30.29 12.71
CA LEU A 468 1.92 -29.81 14.09
C LEU A 468 1.39 -30.90 15.03
#